data_AF-A0A838RCW6-F1
#
_entry.id   AF-A0A838RCW6-F1
#
_cell.length_a   1.000
_cell.length_b   1.000
_cell.length_c   1.000
_cell.angle_alpha   90.00
_cell.angle_beta   90.00
_cell.angle_gamma   90.00
#
_symmetry.space_group_name_H-M   'P 1'
#
loop_
_entity.id
_entity.type
_entity.pdbx_description
1 polymer ?
#
loop_
_entity_poly.entity_id
_entity_poly.type
_entity_poly.pdbx_seq_one_letter_code
_entity_poly.pdbx_strand_id
1 'polypeptide(L)'
;MTRAGRAPAQMAGRGEIAVGITFSHDCVKASEEAARTYVDWALSQAAQEIPATVNWYQLPTNPVATIPEQSASQVKLLNYDFVAAGTARSELVERFTADIAPAPPE
;
A
#
# COMPACT_ATOMS: atom_id res chain seq x y z
N MET A 1 -32.05 -10.61 -1.99
CA MET A 1 -30.64 -10.14 -1.99
C MET A 1 -30.35 -9.54 -0.61
N THR A 2 -29.85 -10.34 0.33
CA THR A 2 -29.70 -9.91 1.73
C THR A 2 -28.34 -9.22 1.93
N ARG A 3 -28.38 -8.02 2.52
CA ARG A 3 -27.26 -7.10 2.72
C ARG A 3 -26.35 -7.56 3.88
N ALA A 4 -25.74 -8.74 3.76
CA ALA A 4 -25.06 -9.45 4.86
C ALA A 4 -23.55 -9.16 5.02
N GLY A 5 -22.94 -8.31 4.19
CA GLY A 5 -21.47 -8.20 4.12
C GLY A 5 -20.77 -7.50 5.29
N ARG A 6 -21.44 -6.56 5.97
CA ARG A 6 -20.82 -5.66 6.96
C ARG A 6 -21.49 -5.61 8.35
N ALA A 7 -22.69 -6.17 8.47
CA ALA A 7 -23.43 -6.20 9.73
C ALA A 7 -22.68 -6.95 10.85
N PRO A 8 -22.08 -8.13 10.61
CA PRO A 8 -21.34 -8.84 11.65
C PRO A 8 -20.14 -8.06 12.20
N ALA A 9 -19.38 -7.37 11.34
CA ALA A 9 -18.24 -6.56 11.78
C ALA A 9 -18.66 -5.34 12.61
N GLN A 10 -19.77 -4.69 12.25
CA GLN A 10 -20.31 -3.56 13.01
C GLN A 10 -20.87 -3.99 14.37
N MET A 11 -21.54 -5.14 14.43
CA MET A 11 -22.05 -5.71 15.68
C MET A 11 -20.89 -6.12 16.61
N ALA A 12 -19.82 -6.68 16.05
CA ALA A 12 -18.60 -6.99 16.81
C ALA A 12 -17.92 -5.71 17.32
N GLY A 13 -17.80 -4.67 16.49
CA GLY A 13 -17.24 -3.37 16.88
C GLY A 13 -18.06 -2.63 17.95
N ARG A 14 -19.37 -2.92 18.06
CA ARG A 14 -20.25 -2.41 19.12
C ARG A 14 -20.34 -3.33 20.36
N GLY A 15 -19.63 -4.46 20.36
CA GLY A 15 -19.66 -5.43 21.46
C GLY A 15 -20.95 -6.26 21.54
N GLU A 16 -21.79 -6.26 20.51
CA GLU A 16 -23.05 -7.03 20.45
C GLU A 16 -22.79 -8.52 20.18
N ILE A 17 -21.65 -8.85 19.54
CA ILE A 17 -21.21 -10.23 19.26
C ILE A 17 -19.71 -10.38 19.47
N ALA A 18 -19.26 -11.59 19.85
CA ALA A 18 -17.86 -11.85 20.22
C ALA A 18 -16.87 -11.83 19.05
N VAL A 19 -17.29 -12.28 17.87
CA VAL A 19 -16.44 -12.35 16.65
C VAL A 19 -17.29 -12.04 15.43
N GLY A 20 -16.83 -11.12 14.58
CA GLY A 20 -17.44 -10.80 13.29
C GLY A 20 -16.44 -11.03 12.17
N ILE A 21 -16.78 -11.92 11.22
CA ILE A 21 -15.99 -12.12 9.99
C ILE A 21 -16.58 -11.22 8.90
N THR A 22 -15.73 -10.42 8.27
CA THR A 22 -16.09 -9.60 7.11
C THR A 22 -14.95 -9.66 6.08
N PHE A 23 -15.28 -9.47 4.81
CA PHE A 23 -14.30 -9.49 3.72
C PHE A 23 -13.72 -8.08 3.49
N SER A 24 -12.44 -7.97 3.12
CA SER A 24 -11.77 -6.66 2.98
C SER A 24 -12.47 -5.68 2.06
N HIS A 25 -13.16 -6.14 1.01
CA HIS A 25 -13.93 -5.27 0.11
C HIS A 25 -15.15 -4.60 0.79
N ASP A 26 -15.69 -5.20 1.84
CA ASP A 26 -16.78 -4.64 2.64
C ASP A 26 -16.26 -3.79 3.82
N CYS A 27 -15.04 -4.07 4.33
CA CYS A 27 -14.32 -3.17 5.24
C CYS A 27 -14.00 -1.82 4.57
N VAL A 28 -13.58 -1.86 3.30
CA VAL A 28 -13.22 -0.65 2.54
C VAL A 28 -14.44 0.24 2.28
N LYS A 29 -15.62 -0.34 2.04
CA LYS A 29 -16.88 0.42 1.87
C LYS A 29 -17.42 1.03 3.16
N ALA A 30 -17.08 0.47 4.33
CA ALA A 30 -17.58 0.97 5.60
C ALA A 30 -16.87 2.24 6.08
N SER A 31 -15.71 2.56 5.49
CA SER A 31 -14.73 3.44 6.11
C SER A 31 -14.07 4.38 5.10
N GLU A 32 -14.83 4.94 4.16
CA GLU A 32 -14.30 5.92 3.19
C GLU A 32 -13.70 7.15 3.91
N GLU A 33 -14.36 7.60 4.98
CA GLU A 33 -13.87 8.69 5.82
C GLU A 33 -12.61 8.30 6.58
N ALA A 34 -12.55 7.10 7.19
CA ALA A 34 -11.35 6.65 7.88
C ALA A 34 -10.19 6.38 6.91
N ALA A 35 -10.48 5.91 5.70
CA ALA A 35 -9.50 5.73 4.64
C ALA A 35 -8.93 7.08 4.19
N ARG A 36 -9.78 8.11 4.04
CA ARG A 36 -9.34 9.48 3.74
C ARG A 36 -8.46 10.04 4.87
N THR A 37 -8.91 9.94 6.11
CA THR A 37 -8.13 10.39 7.28
C THR A 37 -6.79 9.67 7.39
N TYR A 38 -6.74 8.38 7.09
CA TYR A 38 -5.49 7.61 7.08
C TYR A 38 -4.55 8.05 5.95
N VAL A 39 -5.07 8.28 4.74
CA VAL A 39 -4.28 8.80 3.61
C VAL A 39 -3.74 10.19 3.93
N ASP A 40 -4.56 11.08 4.50
CA ASP A 40 -4.16 12.43 4.90
C ASP A 40 -3.06 12.38 5.98
N TRP A 41 -3.18 11.48 6.95
CA TRP A 41 -2.12 11.24 7.93
C TRP A 41 -0.85 10.68 7.28
N ALA A 42 -0.95 9.67 6.41
CA ALA A 42 0.21 9.04 5.76
C ALA A 42 0.99 10.02 4.85
N LEU A 43 0.33 11.04 4.31
CA LEU A 43 0.96 12.10 3.52
C LEU A 43 1.51 13.25 4.38
N SER A 44 1.22 13.28 5.68
CA SER A 44 1.73 14.31 6.59
C SER A 44 3.24 14.14 6.85
N GLN A 45 3.90 15.25 7.20
CA GLN A 45 5.30 15.26 7.60
C GLN A 45 5.58 14.28 8.75
N ALA A 46 4.76 14.33 9.79
CA ALA A 46 4.93 13.48 10.98
C ALA A 46 4.91 11.98 10.65
N ALA A 47 4.05 11.55 9.72
CA ALA A 47 4.02 10.15 9.31
C ALA A 47 5.23 9.76 8.45
N GLN A 48 5.67 10.65 7.55
CA GLN A 48 6.80 10.39 6.66
C GLN A 48 8.18 10.44 7.35
N GLU A 49 8.27 11.00 8.56
CA GLU A 49 9.49 11.01 9.38
C GLU A 49 9.66 9.74 10.25
N ILE A 50 8.57 8.98 10.50
CA ILE A 50 8.61 7.73 11.30
C ILE A 50 9.54 6.67 10.68
N PRO A 51 9.50 6.36 9.37
CA PRO A 51 10.31 5.30 8.77
C PRO A 51 11.81 5.43 9.06
N ALA A 52 12.33 6.66 9.09
CA ALA A 52 13.74 6.91 9.38
C ALA A 52 14.14 6.43 10.80
N THR A 53 13.22 6.49 11.76
CA THR A 53 13.44 6.03 13.16
C THR A 53 13.59 4.52 13.28
N VAL A 54 13.04 3.76 12.32
CA VAL A 54 13.08 2.29 12.29
C VAL A 54 14.04 1.76 11.22
N ASN A 55 15.00 2.58 10.78
CA ASN A 55 15.98 2.25 9.73
C ASN A 55 15.36 2.00 8.34
N TRP A 56 14.20 2.59 8.04
CA TRP A 56 13.63 2.65 6.71
C TRP A 56 13.93 4.01 6.07
N TYR A 57 14.91 4.03 5.16
CA TYR A 57 15.45 5.24 4.54
C TYR A 57 14.84 5.55 3.16
N GLN A 58 13.52 5.36 3.02
CA GLN A 58 12.80 5.76 1.82
C GLN A 58 12.83 7.30 1.70
N LEU A 59 12.91 7.82 0.46
CA LEU A 59 12.79 9.26 0.25
C LEU A 59 11.37 9.72 0.60
N PRO A 60 11.21 10.69 1.52
CA PRO A 60 9.92 11.33 1.75
C PRO A 60 9.41 11.96 0.45
N THR A 61 8.11 11.81 0.19
CA THR A 61 7.44 12.45 -0.95
C THR A 61 6.92 13.84 -0.59
N ASN A 62 6.78 14.12 0.71
CA ASN A 62 6.39 15.42 1.23
C ASN A 62 7.61 16.36 1.24
N PRO A 63 7.53 17.53 0.56
CA PRO A 63 8.66 18.45 0.40
C PRO A 63 9.13 19.12 1.70
N VAL A 64 8.33 19.11 2.77
CA VAL A 64 8.72 19.66 4.08
C VAL A 64 9.22 18.61 5.07
N ALA A 65 9.17 17.32 4.73
CA ALA A 65 9.66 16.27 5.61
C ALA A 65 11.19 16.21 5.67
N THR A 66 11.74 15.92 6.84
CA THR A 66 13.19 15.81 7.04
C THR A 66 13.74 14.61 6.25
N ILE A 67 14.63 14.88 5.30
CA ILE A 67 15.28 13.84 4.50
C ILE A 67 16.41 13.22 5.32
N PRO A 68 16.39 11.90 5.60
CA PRO A 68 17.48 11.23 6.31
C PRO A 68 18.78 11.25 5.48
N GLU A 69 19.93 11.46 6.13
CA GLU A 69 21.24 11.50 5.46
C GLU A 69 21.56 10.17 4.75
N GLN A 70 21.11 9.05 5.31
CA GLN A 70 21.27 7.70 4.77
C GLN A 70 20.36 7.41 3.56
N SER A 71 19.48 8.34 3.18
CA SER A 71 18.62 8.16 2.01
C SER A 71 19.40 8.41 0.71
N ALA A 72 19.08 7.66 -0.34
CA ALA A 72 19.72 7.77 -1.65
C ALA A 72 19.20 9.00 -2.43
N SER A 73 19.53 10.20 -1.94
CA SER A 73 19.06 11.48 -2.50
C SER A 73 19.80 11.92 -3.78
N GLN A 74 21.02 11.40 -4.01
CA GLN A 74 21.88 11.79 -5.14
C GLN A 74 22.17 10.60 -6.06
N VAL A 75 21.14 10.14 -6.79
CA VAL A 75 21.27 9.08 -7.79
C VAL A 75 20.76 9.53 -9.16
N LYS A 76 21.33 8.97 -10.24
CA LYS A 76 20.86 9.23 -11.60
C LYS A 76 19.49 8.58 -11.81
N LEU A 77 18.45 9.39 -11.80
CA LEU A 77 17.09 8.91 -12.03
C LEU A 77 16.81 8.77 -13.53
N LEU A 78 16.20 7.65 -13.90
CA LEU A 78 15.52 7.52 -15.17
C LEU A 78 14.15 8.19 -15.05
N ASN A 79 13.69 8.88 -16.10
CA ASN A 79 12.31 9.37 -16.17
C ASN A 79 11.38 8.16 -16.36
N TYR A 80 10.99 7.55 -15.25
CA TYR A 80 10.19 6.33 -15.24
C TYR A 80 8.73 6.65 -15.58
N ASP A 81 8.23 6.09 -16.68
CA ASP A 81 6.83 6.21 -17.06
C ASP A 81 6.01 5.10 -16.37
N PHE A 82 5.28 5.50 -15.32
CA PHE A 82 4.44 4.60 -14.53
C PHE A 82 3.29 3.99 -15.35
N VAL A 83 2.76 4.73 -16.33
CA VAL A 83 1.63 4.27 -17.15
C VAL A 83 2.13 3.22 -18.14
N ALA A 84 3.19 3.53 -18.88
CA ALA A 84 3.79 2.59 -19.82
C ALA A 84 4.27 1.31 -19.12
N ALA A 85 4.92 1.43 -17.95
CA ALA A 85 5.37 0.29 -17.18
C ALA A 85 4.21 -0.54 -16.60
N GLY A 86 3.13 0.12 -16.18
CA GLY A 86 1.93 -0.54 -15.68
C GLY A 86 1.23 -1.35 -16.79
N THR A 87 1.05 -0.76 -17.98
CA THR A 87 0.45 -1.42 -19.14
C THR A 87 1.30 -2.59 -19.64
N ALA A 88 2.62 -2.42 -19.69
CA ALA A 88 3.54 -3.46 -20.14
C ALA A 88 3.80 -4.56 -19.08
N ARG A 89 3.29 -4.43 -17.85
CA ARG A 89 3.60 -5.36 -16.75
C ARG A 89 3.39 -6.83 -17.13
N SER A 90 2.25 -7.16 -17.72
CA SER A 90 1.94 -8.55 -18.07
C SER A 90 2.92 -9.11 -19.09
N GLU A 91 3.20 -8.36 -20.15
CA GLU A 91 4.15 -8.74 -21.20
C GLU A 91 5.58 -8.90 -20.65
N LEU A 92 6.02 -7.97 -19.80
CA LEU A 92 7.34 -8.02 -19.16
C LEU A 92 7.49 -9.23 -18.23
N VAL A 93 6.44 -9.56 -17.48
CA VAL A 93 6.42 -10.73 -16.59
C VAL A 93 6.44 -12.04 -17.39
N GLU A 94 5.68 -12.11 -18.48
CA GLU A 94 5.67 -13.28 -19.37
C GLU A 94 7.03 -13.51 -20.01
N ARG A 95 7.63 -12.46 -20.59
CA ARG A 95 8.97 -12.56 -21.18
C ARG A 95 10.04 -12.94 -20.16
N PHE A 96 9.99 -12.36 -18.95
CA PHE A 96 10.92 -12.74 -17.87
C PHE A 96 10.77 -14.21 -17.47
N THR A 97 9.53 -14.70 -17.40
CA THR A 97 9.25 -16.11 -17.08
C THR A 97 9.73 -17.04 -18.18
N ALA A 98 9.61 -16.64 -19.46
CA ALA A 98 10.05 -17.45 -20.59
C ALA A 98 11.58 -17.49 -20.74
N ASP A 99 12.26 -16.36 -20.57
CA ASP A 99 13.66 -16.21 -20.97
C ASP A 99 14.66 -16.28 -19.80
N ILE A 100 14.22 -15.97 -18.57
CA ILE A 100 15.13 -15.71 -17.43
C ILE A 100 14.80 -16.59 -16.22
N ALA A 101 13.53 -16.88 -15.94
CA ALA A 101 13.17 -17.61 -14.74
C ALA A 101 13.73 -19.05 -14.76
N PRO A 102 14.38 -19.51 -13.67
CA PRO A 102 14.85 -20.89 -13.59
C PRO A 102 13.65 -21.84 -13.62
N ALA A 103 13.77 -22.92 -14.40
CA ALA A 103 12.74 -23.97 -14.43
C ALA A 103 12.51 -24.52 -13.00
N PRO A 104 11.26 -24.83 -12.62
CA PRO A 104 10.98 -25.41 -11.32
C PRO A 104 11.77 -26.72 -11.15
N PRO A 105 12.36 -26.97 -9.97
CA PRO A 105 12.97 -28.27 -9.69
C PRO A 105 11.88 -29.36 -9.69
N GLU A 106 12.20 -30.52 -10.29
CA GLU A 106 11.35 -31.73 -10.28
C GLU A 106 11.06 -32.25 -8.86
#